data_AF-A0A1F5YVU8-F1
#
_entry.id   AF-A0A1F5YVU8-F1
#
_cell.length_a   1.000
_cell.length_b   1.000
_cell.length_c   1.000
_cell.angle_alpha   90.00
_cell.angle_beta   90.00
_cell.angle_gamma   90.00
#
_symmetry.space_group_name_H-M   'P 1'
#
loop_
_entity.id
_entity.type
_entity.pdbx_description
1 polymer ?
#
loop_
_entity_poly.entity_id
_entity_poly.type
_entity_poly.pdbx_seq_one_letter_code
_entity_poly.pdbx_strand_id
1 'polypeptide(L)'
;MDELARLIRETSLFSKEEKIGLVSRLPTLSADEFQQLKSVIGEFEVEKRKLALKFKRDALRDLLNLKQSAAGPDAPKIKEAADLMKSGLDALIPDSTQE
;
A
#
# COMPACT_ATOMS: atom_id res chain seq x y z
N MET A 1 -24.31 -3.50 -7.38
CA MET A 1 -23.85 -2.14 -7.72
C MET A 1 -23.09 -1.51 -6.57
N ASP A 2 -23.60 -1.55 -5.33
CA ASP A 2 -22.98 -0.91 -4.15
C ASP A 2 -21.56 -1.37 -3.81
N GLU A 3 -21.26 -2.66 -3.99
CA GLU A 3 -19.91 -3.21 -3.74
C GLU A 3 -18.86 -2.56 -4.65
N LEU A 4 -19.11 -2.47 -5.96
CA LEU A 4 -18.16 -1.87 -6.90
C LEU A 4 -18.04 -0.35 -6.70
N ALA A 5 -19.15 0.32 -6.36
CA ALA A 5 -19.11 1.74 -6.00
C ALA A 5 -18.23 1.98 -4.77
N ARG A 6 -18.29 1.09 -3.78
CA ARG A 6 -17.41 1.12 -2.60
C ARG A 6 -15.95 0.87 -3.00
N LEU A 7 -15.67 -0.17 -3.79
CA LEU A 7 -14.32 -0.48 -4.26
C LEU A 7 -13.69 0.69 -5.04
N ILE A 8 -14.45 1.34 -5.93
CA ILE A 8 -14.01 2.54 -6.67
C ILE A 8 -13.70 3.69 -5.71
N ARG A 9 -14.51 3.90 -4.67
CA ARG A 9 -14.30 4.97 -3.69
C ARG A 9 -13.06 4.74 -2.83
N GLU A 10 -12.81 3.51 -2.43
CA GLU A 10 -11.72 3.14 -1.53
C GLU A 10 -10.38 2.98 -2.25
N THR A 11 -10.37 2.52 -3.51
CA THR A 11 -9.12 2.32 -4.25
C THR A 11 -8.38 3.62 -4.50
N SER A 12 -7.06 3.57 -4.51
CA SER A 12 -6.20 4.70 -4.91
C SER A 12 -5.95 4.75 -6.43
N LEU A 13 -6.57 3.86 -7.20
CA LEU A 13 -6.36 3.75 -8.65
C LEU A 13 -6.87 4.98 -9.43
N PHE A 14 -7.94 5.61 -8.95
CA PHE A 14 -8.63 6.69 -9.64
C PHE A 14 -8.53 8.01 -8.85
N SER A 15 -8.46 9.14 -9.55
CA SER A 15 -8.61 10.46 -8.96
C SER A 15 -10.03 10.67 -8.42
N LYS A 16 -10.22 11.72 -7.61
CA LYS A 16 -11.53 12.04 -7.03
C LYS A 16 -12.60 12.28 -8.10
N GLU A 17 -12.24 12.95 -9.20
CA GLU A 17 -13.15 13.26 -10.31
C GLU A 17 -13.51 12.00 -11.10
N GLU A 18 -12.52 11.13 -11.38
CA GLU A 18 -12.76 9.84 -12.03
C GLU A 18 -13.66 8.94 -11.20
N LYS A 19 -13.46 8.89 -9.87
CA LYS A 19 -14.34 8.14 -8.96
C LYS A 19 -15.79 8.59 -9.07
N ILE A 20 -16.05 9.88 -9.12
CA ILE A 20 -17.40 10.44 -9.25
C ILE A 20 -18.01 10.04 -10.60
N GLY A 21 -17.24 10.21 -11.69
CA GLY A 21 -17.68 9.83 -13.04
C GLY A 21 -17.98 8.33 -13.18
N LEU A 22 -17.08 7.48 -12.68
CA LEU A 22 -17.24 6.03 -12.69
C LEU A 22 -18.45 5.58 -11.88
N VAL A 23 -18.60 6.08 -10.64
CA VAL A 23 -19.75 5.74 -9.79
C VAL A 23 -21.08 6.17 -10.44
N SER A 24 -21.11 7.31 -11.10
CA SER A 24 -22.32 7.80 -11.79
C SER A 24 -22.69 6.96 -13.01
N ARG A 25 -21.70 6.33 -13.65
CA ARG A 25 -21.88 5.47 -14.84
C ARG A 25 -22.11 3.99 -14.50
N LEU A 26 -21.89 3.58 -13.24
CA LEU A 26 -22.13 2.20 -12.80
C LEU A 26 -23.50 1.64 -13.23
N PRO A 27 -24.63 2.38 -13.11
CA PRO A 27 -25.94 1.86 -13.51
C PRO A 27 -26.06 1.52 -15.00
N THR A 28 -25.19 2.09 -15.84
CA THR A 28 -25.19 1.91 -17.29
C THR A 28 -24.20 0.86 -17.77
N LEU A 29 -23.37 0.32 -16.88
CA LEU A 29 -22.41 -0.73 -17.25
C LEU A 29 -23.12 -2.06 -17.49
N SER A 30 -22.66 -2.78 -18.49
CA SER A 30 -22.99 -4.20 -18.69
C SER A 30 -22.40 -5.06 -17.57
N ALA A 31 -22.89 -6.30 -17.46
CA ALA A 31 -22.36 -7.27 -16.49
C ALA A 31 -20.87 -7.56 -16.73
N ASP A 32 -20.42 -7.63 -17.99
CA ASP A 32 -19.03 -7.89 -18.34
C ASP A 32 -18.12 -6.72 -17.95
N GLU A 33 -18.52 -5.48 -18.28
CA GLU A 33 -17.79 -4.27 -17.88
C GLU A 33 -17.70 -4.15 -16.35
N PHE A 34 -18.77 -4.52 -15.65
CA PHE A 34 -18.79 -4.56 -14.19
C PHE A 34 -17.76 -5.56 -13.64
N GLN A 35 -17.71 -6.79 -14.19
CA GLN A 35 -16.74 -7.80 -13.76
C GLN A 35 -15.31 -7.41 -14.10
N GLN A 36 -15.07 -6.84 -15.28
CA GLN A 36 -13.74 -6.35 -15.67
C GLN A 36 -13.25 -5.25 -14.73
N LEU A 37 -14.09 -4.25 -14.42
CA LEU A 37 -13.71 -3.17 -13.51
C LEU A 37 -13.44 -3.69 -12.09
N LYS A 38 -14.24 -4.66 -11.62
CA LYS A 38 -13.99 -5.34 -10.34
C LYS A 38 -12.64 -6.07 -10.34
N SER A 39 -12.31 -6.78 -11.42
CA SER A 39 -11.02 -7.49 -11.56
C SER A 39 -9.85 -6.52 -11.54
N VAL A 40 -9.91 -5.45 -12.33
CA VAL A 40 -8.84 -4.44 -12.41
C VAL A 40 -8.57 -3.79 -11.05
N ILE A 41 -9.62 -3.42 -10.30
CA ILE A 41 -9.45 -2.86 -8.96
C ILE A 41 -8.84 -3.91 -8.01
N GLY A 42 -9.31 -5.16 -8.06
CA GLY A 42 -8.78 -6.24 -7.25
C GLY A 42 -7.29 -6.52 -7.51
N GLU A 43 -6.91 -6.64 -8.79
CA GLU A 43 -5.52 -6.84 -9.22
C GLU A 43 -4.63 -5.69 -8.79
N PHE A 44 -5.10 -4.44 -8.92
CA PHE A 44 -4.37 -3.27 -8.47
C PHE A 44 -4.09 -3.30 -6.96
N GLU A 45 -5.09 -3.62 -6.12
CA GLU A 45 -4.87 -3.69 -4.68
C GLU A 45 -3.93 -4.83 -4.28
N VAL A 46 -3.96 -5.97 -4.99
CA VAL A 46 -3.02 -7.08 -4.81
C VAL A 46 -1.59 -6.65 -5.15
N GLU A 47 -1.37 -6.03 -6.31
CA GLU A 47 -0.04 -5.58 -6.73
C GLU A 47 0.49 -4.45 -5.83
N LYS A 48 -0.38 -3.53 -5.41
CA LYS A 48 -0.04 -2.48 -4.43
C LYS A 48 0.42 -3.09 -3.10
N ARG A 49 -0.27 -4.13 -2.60
CA ARG A 49 0.13 -4.84 -1.37
C ARG A 49 1.49 -5.52 -1.55
N LYS A 50 1.71 -6.22 -2.68
CA LYS A 50 3.01 -6.85 -2.98
C LYS A 50 4.14 -5.82 -3.01
N LEU A 51 3.90 -4.68 -3.65
CA LEU A 51 4.89 -3.59 -3.73
C LEU A 51 5.19 -3.00 -2.35
N ALA A 52 4.17 -2.78 -1.52
CA ALA A 52 4.35 -2.30 -0.16
C ALA A 52 5.20 -3.29 0.67
N LEU A 53 4.89 -4.58 0.63
CA LEU A 53 5.66 -5.60 1.34
C LEU A 53 7.12 -5.67 0.86
N LYS A 54 7.35 -5.57 -0.46
CA LYS A 54 8.69 -5.52 -1.04
C LYS A 54 9.46 -4.29 -0.54
N PHE A 55 8.83 -3.12 -0.58
CA PHE A 55 9.40 -1.87 -0.08
C PHE A 55 9.75 -1.97 1.41
N LYS A 56 8.85 -2.48 2.25
CA LYS A 56 9.08 -2.71 3.69
C LYS A 56 10.31 -3.58 3.90
N ARG A 57 10.39 -4.73 3.21
CA ARG A 57 11.51 -5.67 3.33
C ARG A 57 12.84 -5.03 2.94
N ASP A 58 12.86 -4.33 1.80
CA ASP A 58 14.07 -3.71 1.29
C ASP A 58 14.53 -2.57 2.23
N ALA A 59 13.60 -1.74 2.74
CA ALA A 59 13.89 -0.70 3.72
C ALA A 59 14.38 -1.27 5.07
N LEU A 60 13.79 -2.35 5.58
CA LEU A 60 14.25 -3.01 6.81
C LEU A 60 15.67 -3.57 6.66
N ARG A 61 16.01 -4.10 5.48
CA ARG A 61 17.36 -4.56 5.17
C ARG A 61 18.35 -3.40 5.18
N ASP A 62 17.98 -2.27 4.59
CA ASP A 62 18.85 -1.08 4.56
C ASP A 62 19.06 -0.50 5.97
N LEU A 63 18.01 -0.45 6.79
CA LEU A 63 18.12 -0.05 8.20
C LEU A 63 19.01 -0.99 9.01
N LEU A 64 18.92 -2.31 8.78
CA LEU A 64 19.79 -3.28 9.43
C LEU A 64 21.26 -3.04 9.04
N ASN A 65 21.53 -2.83 7.75
CA ASN A 65 22.87 -2.53 7.26
C ASN A 65 23.42 -1.23 7.88
N LEU A 66 22.58 -0.18 7.98
CA LEU A 66 22.92 1.08 8.63
C LEU A 66 23.30 0.87 10.10
N LYS A 67 22.53 0.06 10.84
CA LYS A 67 22.81 -0.26 12.25
C LYS A 67 24.12 -1.03 12.42
N GLN A 68 24.43 -1.93 11.49
CA GLN A 68 25.64 -2.75 11.52
C GLN A 68 26.88 -1.95 11.13
N SER A 69 26.77 -1.01 10.20
CA SER A 69 27.88 -0.15 9.76
C SER A 69 28.12 1.07 10.64
N ALA A 70 27.17 1.40 11.52
CA ALA A 70 27.28 2.51 12.47
C ALA A 70 28.46 2.33 13.43
N ALA A 71 29.47 3.20 13.27
CA ALA A 71 30.68 3.26 14.09
C ALA A 71 31.01 4.71 14.48
N GLY A 72 31.90 4.87 15.48
CA GLY A 72 32.30 6.19 15.99
C GLY A 72 31.31 6.79 17.00
N PRO A 73 31.52 8.07 17.39
CA PRO A 73 30.78 8.71 18.48
C PRO A 73 29.27 8.86 18.22
N ASP A 74 28.85 8.92 16.94
CA ASP A 74 27.43 9.05 16.57
C ASP A 74 26.71 7.71 16.37
N ALA A 75 27.42 6.57 16.51
CA ALA A 75 26.82 5.24 16.32
C ALA A 75 25.55 4.99 17.17
N PRO A 76 25.45 5.43 18.44
CA PRO A 76 24.22 5.29 19.21
C PRO A 76 23.03 6.04 18.59
N LYS A 77 23.23 7.29 18.15
CA LYS A 77 22.18 8.10 17.52
C LYS A 77 21.71 7.51 16.20
N ILE A 78 22.63 6.98 15.39
CA ILE A 78 22.32 6.32 14.11
C ILE A 78 21.47 5.06 14.37
N LYS A 79 21.80 4.27 15.39
CA LYS A 79 21.04 3.08 15.76
C LYS A 79 19.63 3.42 16.25
N GLU A 80 19.50 4.46 17.07
CA GLU A 80 18.22 4.97 17.55
C GLU A 80 17.34 5.47 16.40
N ALA A 81 17.90 6.28 15.50
CA ALA A 81 17.18 6.76 14.31
C ALA A 81 16.69 5.60 13.43
N ALA A 82 17.52 4.57 13.24
CA ALA A 82 17.13 3.39 12.49
C ALA A 82 16.00 2.59 13.17
N ASP A 83 15.99 2.51 14.49
CA ASP A 83 14.91 1.86 15.25
C ASP A 83 13.59 2.64 15.15
N LEU A 84 13.64 3.97 15.19
CA LEU A 84 12.46 4.82 14.96
C LEU A 84 11.91 4.64 13.53
N MET A 85 12.79 4.62 12.52
CA MET A 85 12.39 4.38 11.13
C MET A 85 11.77 2.99 10.94
N LYS A 86 12.34 1.97 11.59
CA LYS A 86 11.75 0.62 11.60
C LYS A 86 10.34 0.63 12.18
N SER A 87 10.14 1.25 13.34
CA SER A 87 8.82 1.36 13.95
C SER A 87 7.82 2.10 13.07
N GLY A 88 8.26 3.15 12.37
CA GLY A 88 7.41 3.87 11.41
C GLY A 88 7.00 3.02 10.20
N LEU A 89 7.93 2.23 9.66
CA LEU A 89 7.65 1.30 8.55
C LEU A 89 6.67 0.19 8.96
N ASP A 90 6.81 -0.34 10.17
CA ASP A 90 5.90 -1.35 10.70
C ASP A 90 4.47 -0.80 10.91
N ALA A 91 4.33 0.47 11.27
CA ALA A 91 3.03 1.13 11.41
C ALA A 91 2.36 1.43 10.06
N LEU A 92 3.14 1.75 9.02
CA LEU A 92 2.62 2.08 7.68
C LEU A 92 2.17 0.85 6.89
N ILE A 93 2.85 -0.29 7.10
CA ILE A 93 2.61 -1.53 6.38
C ILE A 93 2.46 -2.63 7.44
N PRO A 94 1.28 -2.72 8.09
CA PRO A 94 1.02 -3.77 9.04
C PRO A 94 1.12 -5.11 8.34
N ASP A 95 1.88 -6.03 8.93
CA ASP A 95 1.85 -7.44 8.52
C ASP A 95 0.41 -7.91 8.62
N SER A 96 -0.26 -8.11 7.49
CA SER A 96 -1.65 -8.60 7.45
C SER A 96 -1.72 -10.11 7.74
N THR A 97 -0.78 -10.63 8.52
CA THR A 97 -0.58 -12.06 8.80
C THR A 97 -1.22 -12.48 10.12
N GLN A 98 -2.18 -11.70 10.63
CA GLN A 98 -3.03 -12.04 11.77
C GLN A 98 -4.50 -11.94 11.40
N GLU A 99 -5.00 -12.86 10.57
CA GLU A 99 -6.38 -13.37 10.57
C GLU A 99 -6.36 -14.84 10.14
#